data_AF-A0A0D0DWM4-F1
#
_entry.id   AF-A0A0D0DWM4-F1
#
_cell.length_a   1.000
_cell.length_b   1.000
_cell.length_c   1.000
_cell.angle_alpha   90.00
_cell.angle_beta   90.00
_cell.angle_gamma   90.00
#
_symmetry.space_group_name_H-M   'P 1'
#
loop_
_entity.id
_entity.type
_entity.pdbx_description
1 polymer ?
#
loop_
_entity_poly.entity_id
_entity_poly.type
_entity_poly.pdbx_seq_one_letter_code
_entity_poly.pdbx_strand_id
1 'polypeptide(L)'
;MKERVKIIENTDQVVEELAVLRRQRDEHNQDRIMWDTDREKWEADRAAWAEEKVGWESERTALREEREGLTRSIAELTASVEVWRAAKVSADKDRDFFREQYAQASAFVGSVSEENLELEKKAKIAEGQAQEGVAMIKALFENRVKALQDDIQRWKSLAELLQEKDNRTNDMIRLRAAEAPELEERCRRFTDENNSLETDLRKLGRAQQRVTVQRNKLYREVSMLKKERASLKFKISQLVKATGNSTQETSNFVTEDQTLLSPEGPEIMDPNDMEIMSVSLPELPELSFDDTWFPCMWRPYFRDRCQQIFDSKEDLERHLQEHLRNLTQL
;
A
#
# COMPACT_ATOMS: atom_id res chain seq x y z
N MET A 1 163.58 62.51 99.90
CA MET A 1 163.38 63.02 98.52
C MET A 1 163.15 61.91 97.48
N LYS A 2 163.72 60.71 97.59
CA LYS A 2 163.50 59.60 96.63
C LYS A 2 162.10 58.95 96.69
N GLU A 3 161.37 59.05 97.79
CA GLU A 3 159.98 58.58 97.88
C GLU A 3 158.95 59.51 97.21
N ARG A 4 159.26 60.80 97.02
CA ARG A 4 158.35 61.72 96.32
C ARG A 4 158.36 61.53 94.80
N VAL A 5 159.46 61.08 94.22
CA VAL A 5 159.59 60.86 92.75
C VAL A 5 158.86 59.57 92.32
N LYS A 6 158.91 58.52 93.15
CA LYS A 6 158.15 57.28 92.90
C LYS A 6 156.64 57.47 93.00
N ILE A 7 156.18 58.43 93.81
CA ILE A 7 154.76 58.81 93.88
C ILE A 7 154.37 59.58 92.60
N ILE A 8 155.26 60.41 92.05
CA ILE A 8 154.99 61.19 90.83
C ILE A 8 154.95 60.31 89.56
N GLU A 9 155.89 59.37 89.40
CA GLU A 9 155.85 58.41 88.27
C GLU A 9 154.63 57.47 88.33
N ASN A 10 154.21 57.11 89.55
CA ASN A 10 153.00 56.32 89.75
C ASN A 10 151.74 57.16 89.49
N THR A 11 151.78 58.48 89.75
CA THR A 11 150.68 59.38 89.35
C THR A 11 150.62 59.62 87.85
N ASP A 12 151.76 59.69 87.15
CA ASP A 12 151.78 59.87 85.69
C ASP A 12 151.32 58.59 84.97
N GLN A 13 151.72 57.40 85.44
CA GLN A 13 151.16 56.13 84.97
C GLN A 13 149.66 56.02 85.24
N VAL A 14 149.20 56.42 86.42
CA VAL A 14 147.77 56.45 86.75
C VAL A 14 147.02 57.48 85.89
N VAL A 15 147.61 58.63 85.54
CA VAL A 15 146.99 59.63 84.66
C VAL A 15 146.89 59.12 83.21
N GLU A 16 147.92 58.46 82.70
CA GLU A 16 147.92 57.83 81.36
C GLU A 16 146.91 56.68 81.30
N GLU A 17 146.88 55.81 82.32
CA GLU A 17 145.88 54.75 82.47
C GLU A 17 144.46 55.31 82.59
N LEU A 18 144.27 56.40 83.33
CA LEU A 18 142.98 57.09 83.40
C LEU A 18 142.59 57.72 82.06
N ALA A 19 143.54 58.20 81.26
CA ALA A 19 143.29 58.76 79.93
C ALA A 19 142.95 57.65 78.90
N VAL A 20 143.58 56.49 79.00
CA VAL A 20 143.23 55.29 78.21
C VAL A 20 141.86 54.75 78.63
N LEU A 21 141.58 54.64 79.92
CA LEU A 21 140.27 54.22 80.44
C LEU A 21 139.15 55.23 80.12
N ARG A 22 139.45 56.53 80.01
CA ARG A 22 138.51 57.54 79.51
C ARG A 22 138.23 57.35 78.02
N ARG A 23 139.26 57.17 77.19
CA ARG A 23 139.08 56.87 75.76
C ARG A 23 138.30 55.58 75.53
N GLN A 24 138.63 54.51 76.25
CA GLN A 24 137.88 53.25 76.20
C GLN A 24 136.44 53.40 76.69
N ARG A 25 136.20 54.25 77.70
CA ARG A 25 134.84 54.57 78.15
C ARG A 25 134.09 55.39 77.12
N ASP A 26 134.74 56.34 76.46
CA ASP A 26 134.13 57.21 75.45
C ASP A 26 133.85 56.44 74.16
N GLU A 27 134.75 55.55 73.73
CA GLU A 27 134.55 54.58 72.65
C GLU A 27 133.42 53.61 72.99
N HIS A 28 133.43 53.02 74.19
CA HIS A 28 132.33 52.18 74.66
C HIS A 28 131.01 52.94 74.74
N ASN A 29 131.02 54.22 75.12
CA ASN A 29 129.83 55.07 75.12
C ASN A 29 129.36 55.39 73.70
N GLN A 30 130.27 55.63 72.76
CA GLN A 30 129.95 55.84 71.34
C GLN A 30 129.39 54.57 70.70
N ASP A 31 130.00 53.41 70.94
CA ASP A 31 129.51 52.11 70.48
C ASP A 31 128.13 51.81 71.08
N ARG A 32 127.93 52.15 72.36
CA ARG A 32 126.61 52.02 72.99
C ARG A 32 125.57 52.94 72.35
N ILE A 33 125.92 54.19 72.05
CA ILE A 33 125.03 55.12 71.35
C ILE A 33 124.73 54.63 69.94
N MET A 34 125.74 54.19 69.18
CA MET A 34 125.56 53.62 67.84
C MET A 34 124.65 52.39 67.89
N TRP A 35 124.90 51.49 68.83
CA TRP A 35 124.07 50.30 69.05
C TRP A 35 122.63 50.67 69.44
N ASP A 36 122.42 51.66 70.31
CA ASP A 36 121.10 52.16 70.66
C ASP A 36 120.39 52.75 69.43
N THR A 37 121.09 53.53 68.60
CA THR A 37 120.51 54.10 67.36
C THR A 37 120.19 53.05 66.30
N ASP A 38 121.04 52.03 66.15
CA ASP A 38 120.80 50.93 65.22
C ASP A 38 119.69 50.00 65.73
N ARG A 39 119.59 49.82 67.06
CA ARG A 39 118.44 49.15 67.68
C ARG A 39 117.16 49.92 67.43
N GLU A 40 117.14 51.23 67.64
CA GLU A 40 115.96 52.08 67.37
C GLU A 40 115.55 52.03 65.90
N LYS A 41 116.50 52.12 64.96
CA LYS A 41 116.22 51.95 63.52
C LYS A 41 115.68 50.56 63.21
N TRP A 42 116.30 49.51 63.76
CA TRP A 42 115.84 48.13 63.56
C TRP A 42 114.44 47.91 64.14
N GLU A 43 114.12 48.49 65.30
CA GLU A 43 112.78 48.45 65.89
C GLU A 43 111.77 49.22 65.03
N ALA A 44 112.14 50.38 64.49
CA ALA A 44 111.30 51.15 63.57
C ALA A 44 111.03 50.43 62.26
N ASP A 45 112.06 49.86 61.62
CA ASP A 45 111.91 49.06 60.40
C ASP A 45 111.07 47.81 60.68
N ARG A 46 111.33 47.11 61.79
CA ARG A 46 110.53 45.95 62.20
C ARG A 46 109.07 46.32 62.43
N ALA A 47 108.79 47.49 63.01
CA ALA A 47 107.43 48.00 63.17
C ALA A 47 106.78 48.33 61.82
N ALA A 48 107.49 49.02 60.92
CA ALA A 48 107.00 49.34 59.58
C ALA A 48 106.70 48.06 58.76
N TRP A 49 107.58 47.06 58.81
CA TRP A 49 107.34 45.74 58.20
C TRP A 49 106.14 45.01 58.81
N ALA A 50 105.91 45.15 60.12
CA ALA A 50 104.75 44.57 60.78
C ALA A 50 103.44 45.24 60.32
N GLU A 51 103.43 46.57 60.20
CA GLU A 51 102.28 47.32 59.67
C GLU A 51 101.99 46.97 58.22
N GLU A 52 103.02 46.91 57.37
CA GLU A 52 102.87 46.50 55.98
C GLU A 52 102.32 45.07 55.89
N LYS A 53 102.87 44.13 56.67
CA LYS A 53 102.37 42.75 56.71
C LYS A 53 100.90 42.68 57.12
N VAL A 54 100.47 43.48 58.11
CA VAL A 54 99.06 43.57 58.50
C VAL A 54 98.21 44.14 57.34
N GLY A 55 98.71 45.15 56.62
CA GLY A 55 98.06 45.69 55.43
C GLY A 55 97.86 44.62 54.34
N TRP A 56 98.90 43.87 54.01
CA TRP A 56 98.85 42.79 53.03
C TRP A 56 97.93 41.63 53.46
N GLU A 57 97.94 41.28 54.75
CA GLU A 57 97.02 40.27 55.30
C GLU A 57 95.57 40.74 55.19
N SER A 58 95.30 42.02 55.47
CA SER A 58 93.96 42.62 55.36
C SER A 58 93.44 42.63 53.91
N GLU A 59 94.28 43.00 52.94
CA GLU A 59 93.95 42.97 51.52
C GLU A 59 93.72 41.54 51.04
N ARG A 60 94.56 40.59 51.49
CA ARG A 60 94.42 39.18 51.15
C ARG A 60 93.15 38.57 51.75
N THR A 61 92.72 38.99 52.93
CA THR A 61 91.42 38.59 53.49
C THR A 61 90.27 39.19 52.68
N ALA A 62 90.34 40.48 52.31
CA ALA A 62 89.31 41.12 51.50
C ALA A 62 89.12 40.44 50.13
N LEU A 63 90.22 40.12 49.43
CA LEU A 63 90.16 39.40 48.15
C LEU A 63 89.62 37.97 48.29
N ARG A 64 89.87 37.29 49.41
CA ARG A 64 89.28 35.97 49.67
C ARG A 64 87.78 36.08 49.89
N GLU A 65 87.34 37.04 50.69
CA GLU A 65 85.92 37.29 50.94
C GLU A 65 85.18 37.67 49.65
N GLU A 66 85.78 38.51 48.80
CA GLU A 66 85.23 38.86 47.49
C GLU A 66 85.15 37.63 46.57
N ARG A 67 86.23 36.84 46.47
CA ARG A 67 86.24 35.60 45.69
C ARG A 67 85.18 34.61 46.19
N GLU A 68 85.03 34.45 47.49
CA GLU A 68 84.00 33.60 48.09
C GLU A 68 82.60 34.14 47.81
N GLY A 69 82.41 35.47 47.84
CA GLY A 69 81.17 36.13 47.44
C GLY A 69 80.80 35.87 45.98
N LEU A 70 81.75 36.03 45.06
CA LEU A 70 81.57 35.73 43.64
C LEU A 70 81.32 34.24 43.41
N THR A 71 82.03 33.35 44.12
CA THR A 71 81.81 31.90 44.02
C THR A 71 80.41 31.51 44.49
N ARG A 72 79.91 32.12 45.57
CA ARG A 72 78.52 31.95 46.03
C ARG A 72 77.52 32.45 45.00
N SER A 73 77.73 33.64 44.44
CA SER A 73 76.86 34.20 43.40
C SER A 73 76.83 33.34 42.13
N ILE A 74 77.98 32.82 41.69
CA ILE A 74 78.05 31.89 40.55
C ILE A 74 77.29 30.60 40.86
N ALA A 75 77.42 30.05 42.07
CA ALA A 75 76.70 28.84 42.47
C ALA A 75 75.17 29.08 42.49
N GLU A 76 74.72 30.20 43.04
CA GLU A 76 73.31 30.60 43.07
C GLU A 76 72.73 30.79 41.66
N LEU A 77 73.43 31.52 40.79
CA LEU A 77 73.02 31.72 39.41
C LEU A 77 72.99 30.39 38.64
N THR A 78 73.99 29.53 38.84
CA THR A 78 74.05 28.21 38.20
C THR A 78 72.87 27.34 38.63
N ALA A 79 72.58 27.28 39.94
CA ALA A 79 71.42 26.56 40.47
C ALA A 79 70.10 27.12 39.91
N SER A 80 69.97 28.46 39.81
CA SER A 80 68.77 29.07 39.22
C SER A 80 68.59 28.69 37.75
N VAL A 81 69.68 28.67 36.96
CA VAL A 81 69.67 28.26 35.55
C VAL A 81 69.27 26.80 35.40
N GLU A 82 69.74 25.92 36.29
CA GLU A 82 69.36 24.51 36.29
C GLU A 82 67.87 24.32 36.61
N VAL A 83 67.32 25.06 37.57
CA VAL A 83 65.87 25.05 37.87
C VAL A 83 65.06 25.51 36.66
N TRP A 84 65.44 26.60 36.01
CA TRP A 84 64.75 27.09 34.80
C TRP A 84 64.87 26.11 33.62
N ARG A 85 66.02 25.43 33.46
CA ARG A 85 66.19 24.39 32.44
C ARG A 85 65.29 23.19 32.72
N ALA A 86 65.23 22.72 33.96
CA ALA A 86 64.35 21.62 34.35
C ALA A 86 62.86 21.99 34.14
N ALA A 87 62.47 23.21 34.53
CA ALA A 87 61.12 23.72 34.32
C ALA A 87 60.76 23.79 32.82
N LYS A 88 61.69 24.27 31.99
CA LYS A 88 61.51 24.31 30.53
C LYS A 88 61.32 22.91 29.94
N VAL A 89 62.16 21.95 30.33
CA VAL A 89 62.04 20.56 29.85
C VAL A 89 60.71 19.94 30.27
N SER A 90 60.23 20.19 31.49
CA SER A 90 58.90 19.75 31.91
C SER A 90 57.79 20.38 31.07
N ALA A 91 57.85 21.69 30.84
CA ALA A 91 56.86 22.41 30.04
C ALA A 91 56.86 21.94 28.56
N ASP A 92 58.02 21.62 27.99
CA ASP A 92 58.11 21.05 26.64
C ASP A 92 57.49 19.64 26.59
N LYS A 93 57.71 18.80 27.62
CA LYS A 93 57.05 17.48 27.73
C LYS A 93 55.54 17.60 27.83
N ASP A 94 55.03 18.53 28.65
CA ASP A 94 53.59 18.75 28.80
C ASP A 94 52.98 19.23 27.48
N ARG A 95 53.65 20.15 26.77
CA ARG A 95 53.22 20.60 25.45
C ARG A 95 53.10 19.43 24.47
N ASP A 96 54.12 18.57 24.43
CA ASP A 96 54.14 17.45 23.49
C ASP A 96 53.09 16.40 23.86
N PHE A 97 52.86 16.16 25.16
CA PHE A 97 51.75 15.34 25.65
C PHE A 97 50.37 15.87 25.20
N PHE A 98 50.11 17.17 25.36
CA PHE A 98 48.84 17.76 24.90
C PHE A 98 48.67 17.69 23.39
N ARG A 99 49.75 17.88 22.62
CA ARG A 99 49.71 17.72 21.16
C ARG A 99 49.36 16.29 20.75
N GLU A 100 49.95 15.30 21.42
CA GLU A 100 49.64 13.89 21.17
C GLU A 100 48.19 13.56 21.53
N GLN A 101 47.71 13.99 22.71
CA GLN A 101 46.33 13.79 23.12
C GLN A 101 45.33 14.44 22.16
N TYR A 102 45.63 15.66 21.67
CA TYR A 102 44.80 16.33 20.68
C TYR A 102 44.80 15.61 19.33
N ALA A 103 45.96 15.11 18.89
CA ALA A 103 46.06 14.31 17.67
C ALA A 103 45.27 13.00 17.79
N GLN A 104 45.35 12.30 18.92
CA GLN A 104 44.59 11.09 19.20
C GLN A 104 43.07 11.37 19.24
N ALA A 105 42.65 12.42 19.95
CA ALA A 105 41.25 12.82 20.02
C ALA A 105 40.71 13.23 18.64
N SER A 106 41.48 13.97 17.85
CA SER A 106 41.09 14.37 16.49
C SER A 106 40.97 13.16 15.56
N ALA A 107 41.89 12.19 15.65
CA ALA A 107 41.81 10.95 14.90
C ALA A 107 40.58 10.12 15.28
N PHE A 108 40.28 10.02 16.59
CA PHE A 108 39.09 9.31 17.08
C PHE A 108 37.78 9.97 16.64
N VAL A 109 37.69 11.31 16.68
CA VAL A 109 36.53 12.04 16.16
C VAL A 109 36.36 11.81 14.66
N GLY A 110 37.47 11.78 13.91
CA GLY A 110 37.48 11.41 12.49
C GLY A 110 36.90 10.02 12.25
N SER A 111 37.41 8.99 12.95
CA SER A 111 36.93 7.62 12.80
C SER A 111 35.47 7.44 13.20
N VAL A 112 35.02 8.09 14.29
CA VAL A 112 33.62 8.05 14.71
C VAL A 112 32.71 8.76 13.71
N SER A 113 33.17 9.87 13.10
CA SER A 113 32.42 10.54 12.03
C SER A 113 32.28 9.66 10.79
N GLU A 114 33.34 8.96 10.38
CA GLU A 114 33.31 8.03 9.25
C GLU A 114 32.38 6.85 9.52
N GLU A 115 32.46 6.25 10.72
CA GLU A 115 31.56 5.16 11.14
C GLU A 115 30.09 5.61 11.15
N ASN A 116 29.79 6.79 11.69
CA ASN A 116 28.44 7.34 11.69
C ASN A 116 27.91 7.54 10.27
N LEU A 117 28.74 8.01 9.33
CA LEU A 117 28.35 8.13 7.92
C LEU A 117 28.10 6.76 7.28
N GLU A 118 28.88 5.74 7.63
CA GLU A 118 28.62 4.37 7.16
C GLU A 118 27.34 3.77 7.72
N LEU A 119 27.07 3.97 9.02
CA LEU A 119 25.84 3.53 9.66
C LEU A 119 24.62 4.23 9.07
N GLU A 120 24.70 5.54 8.80
CA GLU A 120 23.63 6.28 8.13
C GLU A 120 23.36 5.74 6.72
N LYS A 121 24.41 5.41 5.94
CA LYS A 121 24.26 4.77 4.62
C LYS A 121 23.58 3.40 4.74
N LYS A 122 24.00 2.56 5.69
CA LYS A 122 23.39 1.25 5.94
C LYS A 122 21.93 1.37 6.37
N ALA A 123 21.62 2.33 7.23
CA ALA A 123 20.25 2.62 7.66
C ALA A 123 19.37 3.02 6.48
N LYS A 124 19.82 3.94 5.62
CA LYS A 124 19.08 4.35 4.41
C LYS A 124 18.81 3.18 3.45
N ILE A 125 19.77 2.26 3.28
CA ILE A 125 19.58 1.07 2.43
C ILE A 125 18.53 0.14 3.05
N ALA A 126 18.63 -0.14 4.35
CA ALA A 126 17.67 -0.99 5.05
C ALA A 126 16.26 -0.39 5.05
N GLU A 127 16.14 0.92 5.26
CA GLU A 127 14.88 1.65 5.14
C GLU A 127 14.30 1.57 3.73
N GLY A 128 15.11 1.75 2.70
CA GLY A 128 14.68 1.60 1.30
C GLY A 128 14.16 0.20 1.00
N GLN A 129 14.90 -0.85 1.40
CA GLN A 129 14.48 -2.24 1.24
C GLN A 129 13.19 -2.57 1.99
N ALA A 130 13.03 -2.05 3.21
CA ALA A 130 11.80 -2.23 3.98
C ALA A 130 10.61 -1.53 3.29
N GLN A 131 10.79 -0.30 2.79
CA GLN A 131 9.75 0.43 2.06
C GLN A 131 9.36 -0.29 0.77
N GLU A 132 10.33 -0.75 -0.03
CA GLU A 132 10.10 -1.51 -1.26
C GLU A 132 9.40 -2.85 -0.99
N GLY A 133 9.83 -3.58 0.04
CA GLY A 133 9.21 -4.85 0.44
C GLY A 133 7.76 -4.68 0.86
N VAL A 134 7.46 -3.65 1.68
CA VAL A 134 6.09 -3.31 2.07
C VAL A 134 5.24 -2.91 0.86
N ALA A 135 5.77 -2.11 -0.06
CA ALA A 135 5.08 -1.72 -1.28
C ALA A 135 4.76 -2.94 -2.17
N MET A 136 5.70 -3.87 -2.33
CA MET A 136 5.49 -5.11 -3.08
C MET A 136 4.37 -5.97 -2.47
N ILE A 137 4.37 -6.14 -1.14
CA ILE A 137 3.33 -6.92 -0.44
C ILE A 137 1.96 -6.26 -0.61
N LYS A 138 1.88 -4.93 -0.49
CA LYS A 138 0.63 -4.17 -0.74
C LYS A 138 0.12 -4.41 -2.16
N ALA A 139 0.98 -4.28 -3.16
CA ALA A 139 0.62 -4.52 -4.56
C ALA A 139 0.12 -5.96 -4.80
N LEU A 140 0.74 -6.97 -4.17
CA LEU A 140 0.29 -8.36 -4.25
C LEU A 140 -1.13 -8.55 -3.68
N PHE A 141 -1.41 -7.94 -2.51
CA PHE A 141 -2.74 -8.02 -1.91
C PHE A 141 -3.78 -7.23 -2.70
N GLU A 142 -3.46 -6.04 -3.20
CA GLU A 142 -4.33 -5.26 -4.07
C GLU A 142 -4.70 -6.05 -5.34
N ASN A 143 -3.73 -6.70 -5.98
CA ASN A 143 -3.96 -7.57 -7.13
C ASN A 143 -4.85 -8.77 -6.78
N ARG A 144 -4.62 -9.41 -5.63
CA ARG A 144 -5.44 -10.54 -5.16
C ARG A 144 -6.88 -10.12 -4.86
N VAL A 145 -7.07 -8.96 -4.21
CA VAL A 145 -8.40 -8.41 -3.93
C VAL A 145 -9.12 -8.11 -5.23
N LYS A 146 -8.44 -7.50 -6.21
CA LYS A 146 -9.01 -7.23 -7.53
C LYS A 146 -9.41 -8.51 -8.26
N ALA A 147 -8.56 -9.55 -8.27
CA ALA A 147 -8.89 -10.83 -8.88
C ALA A 147 -10.12 -11.49 -8.24
N LEU A 148 -10.22 -11.45 -6.90
CA LEU A 148 -11.40 -11.95 -6.18
C LEU A 148 -12.66 -11.13 -6.48
N GLN A 149 -12.54 -9.80 -6.62
CA GLN A 149 -13.65 -8.94 -7.02
C GLN A 149 -14.13 -9.27 -8.44
N ASP A 150 -13.20 -9.47 -9.38
CA ASP A 150 -13.51 -9.87 -10.75
C ASP A 150 -14.23 -11.23 -10.80
N ASP A 151 -13.77 -12.19 -10.00
CA ASP A 151 -14.42 -13.50 -9.90
C ASP A 151 -15.83 -13.38 -9.28
N ILE A 152 -16.01 -12.61 -8.21
CA ILE A 152 -17.34 -12.34 -7.63
C ILE A 152 -18.27 -11.73 -8.70
N GLN A 153 -17.78 -10.77 -9.49
CA GLN A 153 -18.55 -10.14 -10.55
C GLN A 153 -18.96 -11.16 -11.63
N ARG A 154 -18.04 -12.04 -12.03
CA ARG A 154 -18.33 -13.15 -12.96
C ARG A 154 -19.41 -14.08 -12.41
N TRP A 155 -19.28 -14.53 -11.16
CA TRP A 155 -20.27 -15.41 -10.52
C TRP A 155 -21.65 -14.75 -10.39
N LYS A 156 -21.71 -13.45 -10.07
CA LYS A 156 -22.95 -12.68 -10.07
C LYS A 156 -23.60 -12.64 -11.46
N SER A 157 -22.84 -12.33 -12.50
CA SER A 157 -23.35 -12.32 -13.87
C SER A 157 -23.86 -13.69 -14.34
N LEU A 158 -23.19 -14.78 -13.93
CA LEU A 158 -23.62 -16.14 -14.22
C LEU A 158 -24.90 -16.50 -13.46
N ALA A 159 -25.00 -16.11 -12.18
CA ALA A 159 -26.19 -16.33 -11.37
C ALA A 159 -27.40 -15.57 -11.94
N GLU A 160 -27.22 -14.31 -12.34
CA GLU A 160 -28.25 -13.52 -13.03
C GLU A 160 -28.72 -14.19 -14.32
N LEU A 161 -27.79 -14.70 -15.14
CA LEU A 161 -28.14 -15.42 -16.38
C LEU A 161 -28.92 -16.71 -16.09
N LEU A 162 -28.53 -17.47 -15.08
CA LEU A 162 -29.24 -18.68 -14.67
C LEU A 162 -30.63 -18.36 -14.12
N GLN A 163 -30.76 -17.32 -13.31
CA GLN A 163 -32.03 -16.84 -12.79
C GLN A 163 -32.94 -16.35 -13.92
N GLU A 164 -32.41 -15.62 -14.90
CA GLU A 164 -33.15 -15.19 -16.08
C GLU A 164 -33.59 -16.40 -16.93
N LYS A 165 -32.73 -17.41 -17.10
CA LYS A 165 -33.10 -18.66 -17.77
C LYS A 165 -34.21 -19.39 -17.02
N ASP A 166 -34.15 -19.43 -15.69
CA ASP A 166 -35.18 -20.03 -14.84
C ASP A 166 -36.51 -19.29 -14.97
N ASN A 167 -36.48 -17.95 -14.87
CA ASN A 167 -37.65 -17.08 -15.06
C ASN A 167 -38.29 -17.26 -16.46
N ARG A 168 -37.47 -17.37 -17.52
CA ARG A 168 -37.95 -17.65 -18.89
C ARG A 168 -38.49 -19.06 -19.03
N THR A 169 -37.89 -20.02 -18.36
CA THR A 169 -38.38 -21.39 -18.25
C THR A 169 -39.48 -21.45 -17.19
N ASN A 170 -40.49 -20.60 -17.38
CA ASN A 170 -41.63 -20.44 -16.50
C ASN A 170 -42.23 -21.81 -16.16
N ASP A 171 -42.83 -21.95 -14.98
CA ASP A 171 -43.48 -23.19 -14.54
C ASP A 171 -44.53 -23.67 -15.56
N MET A 172 -45.12 -22.76 -16.35
CA MET A 172 -46.00 -23.11 -17.47
C MET A 172 -45.31 -23.90 -18.58
N ILE A 173 -44.04 -23.60 -18.89
CA ILE A 173 -43.27 -24.38 -19.88
C ILE A 173 -42.95 -25.76 -19.28
N ARG A 174 -42.63 -25.83 -17.99
CA ARG A 174 -42.38 -27.11 -17.28
C ARG A 174 -43.65 -27.96 -17.22
N LEU A 175 -44.78 -27.37 -16.88
CA LEU A 175 -46.10 -27.99 -16.89
C LEU A 175 -46.46 -28.48 -18.28
N ARG A 176 -46.35 -27.63 -19.31
CA ARG A 176 -46.61 -28.04 -20.70
C ARG A 176 -45.70 -29.18 -21.15
N ALA A 177 -44.42 -29.15 -20.80
CA ALA A 177 -43.48 -30.23 -21.12
C ALA A 177 -43.84 -31.54 -20.40
N ALA A 178 -44.32 -31.46 -19.15
CA ALA A 178 -44.80 -32.63 -18.39
C ALA A 178 -46.14 -33.17 -18.91
N GLU A 179 -47.05 -32.29 -19.36
CA GLU A 179 -48.38 -32.64 -19.88
C GLU A 179 -48.36 -33.09 -21.35
N ALA A 180 -47.33 -32.73 -22.12
CA ALA A 180 -47.17 -33.09 -23.52
C ALA A 180 -47.43 -34.59 -23.83
N PRO A 181 -46.82 -35.57 -23.11
CA PRO A 181 -47.08 -36.98 -23.39
C PRO A 181 -48.53 -37.40 -23.12
N GLU A 182 -49.19 -36.84 -22.11
CA GLU A 182 -50.60 -37.13 -21.84
C GLU A 182 -51.52 -36.55 -22.92
N LEU A 183 -51.22 -35.34 -23.39
CA LEU A 183 -51.97 -34.69 -24.47
C LEU A 183 -51.77 -35.43 -25.79
N GLU A 184 -50.55 -35.88 -26.10
CA GLU A 184 -50.27 -36.71 -27.28
C GLU A 184 -51.05 -38.02 -27.25
N GLU A 185 -51.12 -38.69 -26.09
CA GLU A 185 -51.89 -39.93 -25.96
C GLU A 185 -53.40 -39.68 -26.10
N ARG A 186 -53.93 -38.58 -25.55
CA ARG A 186 -55.33 -38.20 -25.75
C ARG A 186 -55.64 -37.88 -27.22
N CYS A 187 -54.76 -37.13 -27.90
CA CYS A 187 -54.91 -36.84 -29.32
C CYS A 187 -54.89 -38.12 -30.15
N ARG A 188 -54.00 -39.06 -29.82
CA ARG A 188 -53.95 -40.38 -30.44
C ARG A 188 -55.25 -41.16 -30.22
N ARG A 189 -55.75 -41.21 -28.98
CA ARG A 189 -57.04 -41.83 -28.64
C ARG A 189 -58.20 -41.25 -29.44
N PHE A 190 -58.33 -39.92 -29.49
CA PHE A 190 -59.39 -39.27 -30.28
C PHE A 190 -59.26 -39.50 -31.78
N THR A 191 -58.03 -39.59 -32.28
CA THR A 191 -57.79 -39.92 -33.70
C THR A 191 -58.22 -41.36 -34.00
N ASP A 192 -57.89 -42.30 -33.12
CA ASP A 192 -58.31 -43.70 -33.24
C ASP A 192 -59.84 -43.84 -33.14
N GLU A 193 -60.47 -43.10 -32.22
CA GLU A 193 -61.95 -43.04 -32.09
C GLU A 193 -62.60 -42.44 -33.33
N ASN A 194 -62.11 -41.31 -33.85
CA ASN A 194 -62.61 -40.70 -35.08
C ASN A 194 -62.47 -41.64 -36.27
N ASN A 195 -61.32 -42.31 -36.41
CA ASN A 195 -61.12 -43.32 -37.45
C ASN A 195 -62.14 -44.47 -37.31
N SER A 196 -62.38 -44.94 -36.09
CA SER A 196 -63.39 -45.97 -35.81
C SER A 196 -64.79 -45.50 -36.22
N LEU A 197 -65.21 -44.32 -35.76
CA LEU A 197 -66.51 -43.72 -36.09
C LEU A 197 -66.68 -43.48 -37.58
N GLU A 198 -65.64 -43.02 -38.29
CA GLU A 198 -65.67 -42.90 -39.75
C GLU A 198 -65.87 -44.25 -40.43
N THR A 199 -65.19 -45.31 -39.97
CA THR A 199 -65.41 -46.65 -40.53
C THR A 199 -66.84 -47.11 -40.30
N ASP A 200 -67.43 -46.82 -39.15
CA ASP A 200 -68.80 -47.16 -38.82
C ASP A 200 -69.82 -46.34 -39.62
N LEU A 201 -69.59 -45.04 -39.83
CA LEU A 201 -70.38 -44.21 -40.74
C LEU A 201 -70.31 -44.74 -42.18
N ARG A 202 -69.14 -45.18 -42.65
CA ARG A 202 -69.01 -45.83 -43.97
C ARG A 202 -69.79 -47.14 -44.02
N LYS A 203 -69.77 -47.97 -42.96
CA LYS A 203 -70.56 -49.21 -42.87
C LYS A 203 -72.07 -48.92 -42.87
N LEU A 204 -72.50 -47.94 -42.09
CA LEU A 204 -73.90 -47.48 -42.01
C LEU A 204 -74.36 -46.90 -43.34
N GLY A 205 -73.56 -46.05 -43.99
CA GLY A 205 -73.85 -45.52 -45.33
C GLY A 205 -74.03 -46.63 -46.36
N ARG A 206 -73.16 -47.66 -46.35
CA ARG A 206 -73.33 -48.85 -47.19
C ARG A 206 -74.61 -49.62 -46.83
N ALA A 207 -74.95 -49.75 -45.55
CA ALA A 207 -76.19 -50.40 -45.10
C ALA A 207 -77.44 -49.62 -45.54
N GLN A 208 -77.44 -48.30 -45.36
CA GLN A 208 -78.49 -47.39 -45.82
C GLN A 208 -78.66 -47.45 -47.34
N GLN A 209 -77.56 -47.50 -48.10
CA GLN A 209 -77.61 -47.69 -49.55
C GLN A 209 -78.25 -49.04 -49.92
N ARG A 210 -77.89 -50.14 -49.23
CA ARG A 210 -78.54 -51.45 -49.42
C ARG A 210 -80.04 -51.38 -49.12
N VAL A 211 -80.44 -50.78 -48.00
CA VAL A 211 -81.85 -50.60 -47.62
C VAL A 211 -82.57 -49.73 -48.66
N THR A 212 -81.94 -48.67 -49.16
CA THR A 212 -82.51 -47.79 -50.19
C THR A 212 -82.72 -48.54 -51.50
N VAL A 213 -81.75 -49.36 -51.93
CA VAL A 213 -81.87 -50.22 -53.10
C VAL A 213 -83.00 -51.24 -52.92
N GLN A 214 -83.09 -51.88 -51.74
CA GLN A 214 -84.17 -52.81 -51.40
C GLN A 214 -85.53 -52.11 -51.38
N ARG A 215 -85.64 -50.94 -50.73
CA ARG A 215 -86.85 -50.10 -50.70
C ARG A 215 -87.28 -49.73 -52.11
N ASN A 216 -86.34 -49.31 -52.97
CA ASN A 216 -86.65 -48.95 -54.36
C ASN A 216 -87.08 -50.18 -55.18
N LYS A 217 -86.49 -51.36 -54.93
CA LYS A 217 -86.91 -52.64 -55.52
C LYS A 217 -88.35 -52.98 -55.09
N LEU A 218 -88.63 -52.95 -53.79
CA LEU A 218 -89.97 -53.14 -53.24
C LEU A 218 -90.97 -52.11 -53.78
N TYR A 219 -90.58 -50.84 -53.93
CA TYR A 219 -91.44 -49.80 -54.49
C TYR A 219 -91.80 -50.09 -55.95
N ARG A 220 -90.85 -50.60 -56.75
CA ARG A 220 -91.13 -51.08 -58.11
C ARG A 220 -92.06 -52.29 -58.10
N GLU A 221 -91.83 -53.26 -57.22
CA GLU A 221 -92.69 -54.44 -57.06
C GLU A 221 -94.12 -54.03 -56.65
N VAL A 222 -94.28 -53.15 -55.67
CA VAL A 222 -95.56 -52.59 -55.25
C VAL A 222 -96.22 -51.81 -56.40
N SER A 223 -95.47 -51.05 -57.19
CA SER A 223 -95.99 -50.35 -58.37
C SER A 223 -96.49 -51.33 -59.44
N MET A 224 -95.73 -52.41 -59.70
CA MET A 224 -96.14 -53.49 -60.62
C MET A 224 -97.39 -54.20 -60.12
N LEU A 225 -97.42 -54.61 -58.84
CA LEU A 225 -98.59 -55.22 -58.21
C LEU A 225 -99.79 -54.28 -58.19
N LYS A 226 -99.60 -52.96 -58.03
CA LYS A 226 -100.68 -51.95 -58.17
C LYS A 226 -101.21 -51.90 -59.61
N LYS A 227 -100.34 -51.94 -60.62
CA LYS A 227 -100.74 -52.01 -62.04
C LYS A 227 -101.45 -53.32 -62.36
N GLU A 228 -100.96 -54.44 -61.85
CA GLU A 228 -101.59 -55.76 -61.97
C GLU A 228 -102.94 -55.79 -61.27
N ARG A 229 -103.04 -55.27 -60.04
CA ARG A 229 -104.30 -55.10 -59.32
C ARG A 229 -105.26 -54.20 -60.10
N ALA A 230 -104.79 -53.10 -60.70
CA ALA A 230 -105.62 -52.22 -61.53
C ALA A 230 -106.08 -52.93 -62.81
N SER A 231 -105.20 -53.71 -63.46
CA SER A 231 -105.51 -54.55 -64.62
C SER A 231 -106.51 -55.65 -64.28
N LEU A 232 -106.33 -56.35 -63.17
CA LEU A 232 -107.26 -57.36 -62.65
C LEU A 232 -108.57 -56.73 -62.23
N LYS A 233 -108.56 -55.56 -61.58
CA LYS A 233 -109.78 -54.81 -61.23
C LYS A 233 -110.51 -54.33 -62.48
N PHE A 234 -109.79 -53.94 -63.53
CA PHE A 234 -110.34 -53.61 -64.85
C PHE A 234 -110.93 -54.86 -65.53
N LYS A 235 -110.23 -56.01 -65.50
CA LYS A 235 -110.74 -57.29 -66.00
C LYS A 235 -111.97 -57.77 -65.22
N ILE A 236 -111.98 -57.63 -63.89
CA ILE A 236 -113.14 -57.90 -63.04
C ILE A 236 -114.26 -56.93 -63.40
N SER A 237 -113.98 -55.64 -63.61
CA SER A 237 -114.99 -54.67 -64.06
C SER A 237 -115.52 -55.01 -65.47
N GLN A 238 -114.70 -55.56 -66.36
CA GLN A 238 -115.15 -56.05 -67.66
C GLN A 238 -115.97 -57.33 -67.55
N LEU A 239 -115.58 -58.26 -66.67
CA LEU A 239 -116.36 -59.47 -66.38
C LEU A 239 -117.70 -59.11 -65.74
N VAL A 240 -117.71 -58.19 -64.78
CA VAL A 240 -118.91 -57.63 -64.14
C VAL A 240 -119.79 -56.87 -65.16
N LYS A 241 -119.21 -56.31 -66.24
CA LYS A 241 -119.97 -55.72 -67.36
C LYS A 241 -120.42 -56.75 -68.41
N ALA A 242 -119.80 -57.93 -68.49
CA ALA A 242 -120.16 -59.02 -69.39
C ALA A 242 -121.19 -59.99 -68.79
N THR A 243 -121.35 -60.00 -67.46
CA THR A 243 -122.42 -60.70 -66.74
C THR A 243 -123.37 -59.71 -66.08
N GLY A 244 -124.32 -59.19 -66.85
CA GLY A 244 -125.49 -58.52 -66.29
C GLY A 244 -126.34 -59.51 -65.48
N ASN A 245 -126.31 -59.40 -64.15
CA ASN A 245 -127.37 -58.78 -63.35
C ASN A 245 -127.26 -59.14 -61.86
N SER A 246 -127.56 -58.14 -61.04
CA SER A 246 -128.27 -58.25 -59.76
C SER A 246 -127.55 -58.94 -58.58
N THR A 247 -126.90 -58.15 -57.71
CA THR A 247 -127.31 -58.08 -56.29
C THR A 247 -126.86 -56.79 -55.62
N GLN A 248 -127.83 -56.13 -54.98
CA GLN A 248 -127.71 -55.02 -54.05
C GLN A 248 -127.09 -55.45 -52.71
N GLU A 249 -126.57 -54.44 -51.99
CA GLU A 249 -126.55 -54.31 -50.51
C GLU A 249 -125.61 -55.27 -49.74
N THR A 250 -124.69 -54.84 -48.86
CA THR A 250 -124.70 -53.79 -47.83
C THR A 250 -123.26 -53.55 -47.27
N SER A 251 -123.12 -52.47 -46.49
CA SER A 251 -122.41 -52.47 -45.18
C SER A 251 -120.95 -51.98 -45.09
N ASN A 252 -120.84 -50.77 -44.51
CA ASN A 252 -120.00 -50.37 -43.36
C ASN A 252 -118.45 -50.38 -43.50
N PHE A 253 -117.82 -49.21 -43.49
CA PHE A 253 -117.37 -48.49 -42.28
C PHE A 253 -116.11 -49.11 -41.67
N VAL A 254 -114.95 -48.47 -41.89
CA VAL A 254 -113.96 -48.06 -40.87
C VAL A 254 -113.07 -46.99 -41.51
N THR A 255 -113.33 -45.75 -41.11
CA THR A 255 -112.38 -44.63 -40.96
C THR A 255 -111.27 -44.99 -39.97
N GLU A 256 -110.08 -44.38 -40.13
CA GLU A 256 -108.86 -44.42 -39.28
C GLU A 256 -107.69 -45.11 -40.01
N ASP A 257 -106.49 -44.55 -40.13
CA ASP A 257 -105.89 -43.47 -39.37
C ASP A 257 -104.98 -42.62 -40.26
N GLN A 258 -105.15 -41.32 -40.08
CA GLN A 258 -104.46 -40.22 -40.74
C GLN A 258 -103.39 -39.76 -39.76
N THR A 259 -102.42 -40.61 -39.42
CA THR A 259 -101.32 -40.20 -38.54
C THR A 259 -100.26 -39.45 -39.35
N LEU A 260 -100.49 -38.15 -39.42
CA LEU A 260 -99.49 -37.10 -39.38
C LEU A 260 -98.30 -37.53 -38.50
N LEU A 261 -97.19 -37.90 -39.12
CA LEU A 261 -95.87 -37.69 -38.54
C LEU A 261 -95.15 -36.73 -39.48
N SER A 262 -95.13 -35.47 -39.07
CA SER A 262 -94.26 -34.43 -39.57
C SER A 262 -92.87 -35.00 -39.87
N PRO A 263 -92.28 -34.73 -41.05
CA PRO A 263 -90.84 -34.60 -41.10
C PRO A 263 -90.53 -33.27 -40.40
N GLU A 264 -90.37 -33.29 -39.08
CA GLU A 264 -89.37 -32.41 -38.47
C GLU A 264 -88.03 -32.89 -39.06
N GLY A 265 -87.74 -32.41 -40.27
CA GLY A 265 -86.36 -32.33 -40.70
C GLY A 265 -85.64 -31.52 -39.62
N PRO A 266 -84.47 -31.96 -39.16
CA PRO A 266 -83.61 -31.04 -38.43
C PRO A 266 -83.45 -29.83 -39.34
N GLU A 267 -83.86 -28.66 -38.85
CA GLU A 267 -83.47 -27.39 -39.42
C GLU A 267 -81.97 -27.50 -39.67
N ILE A 268 -81.61 -27.58 -40.96
CA ILE A 268 -80.26 -27.31 -41.40
C ILE A 268 -80.06 -25.87 -40.94
N MET A 269 -79.41 -25.70 -39.79
CA MET A 269 -78.82 -24.44 -39.40
C MET A 269 -78.06 -23.95 -40.63
N ASP A 270 -78.53 -22.84 -41.17
CA ASP A 270 -77.87 -22.11 -42.23
C ASP A 270 -76.43 -21.85 -41.77
N PRO A 271 -75.39 -22.31 -42.51
CA PRO A 271 -74.00 -22.04 -42.15
C PRO A 271 -73.65 -20.54 -42.11
N ASN A 272 -74.57 -19.65 -42.48
CA ASN A 272 -74.39 -18.20 -42.47
C ASN A 272 -74.87 -17.45 -41.21
N ASP A 273 -75.49 -18.11 -40.23
CA ASP A 273 -75.86 -17.45 -38.95
C ASP A 273 -74.76 -17.55 -37.86
N MET A 274 -73.50 -17.80 -38.26
CA MET A 274 -72.36 -17.33 -37.47
C MET A 274 -72.25 -15.81 -37.65
N GLU A 275 -73.18 -15.09 -37.03
CA GLU A 275 -72.93 -13.73 -36.58
C GLU A 275 -71.70 -13.80 -35.68
N ILE A 276 -70.57 -13.42 -36.26
CA ILE A 276 -69.35 -13.09 -35.56
C ILE A 276 -69.80 -12.04 -34.53
N MET A 277 -70.00 -12.47 -33.27
CA MET A 277 -69.95 -11.56 -32.14
C MET A 277 -68.54 -10.99 -32.16
N SER A 278 -68.38 -9.91 -32.92
CA SER A 278 -67.32 -8.94 -32.76
C SER A 278 -67.54 -8.37 -31.37
N VAL A 279 -66.97 -9.07 -30.38
CA VAL A 279 -66.74 -8.53 -29.05
C VAL A 279 -65.95 -7.27 -29.29
N SER A 280 -66.63 -6.13 -29.20
CA SER A 280 -66.02 -4.81 -29.14
C SER A 280 -65.09 -4.83 -27.94
N LEU A 281 -63.83 -5.14 -28.22
CA LEU A 281 -62.74 -5.03 -27.28
C LEU A 281 -62.80 -3.58 -26.77
N PRO A 282 -62.94 -3.35 -25.45
CA PRO A 282 -62.98 -2.00 -24.92
C PRO A 282 -61.74 -1.26 -25.42
N GLU A 283 -61.96 -0.13 -26.09
CA GLU A 283 -60.90 0.82 -26.45
C GLU A 283 -60.13 1.10 -25.17
N LEU A 284 -58.97 0.45 -25.05
CA LEU A 284 -57.99 0.81 -24.06
C LEU A 284 -57.66 2.28 -24.34
N PRO A 285 -57.73 3.16 -23.32
CA PRO A 285 -57.43 4.56 -23.49
C PRO A 285 -56.08 4.65 -24.20
N GLU A 286 -56.04 5.38 -25.31
CA GLU A 286 -54.81 5.71 -26.00
C GLU A 286 -53.87 6.30 -24.95
N LEU A 287 -52.97 5.46 -24.44
CA LEU A 287 -51.82 5.88 -23.66
C LEU A 287 -51.02 6.71 -24.63
N SER A 288 -51.22 8.03 -24.58
CA SER A 288 -50.36 9.01 -25.21
C SER A 288 -48.95 8.77 -24.65
N PHE A 289 -48.15 8.01 -25.39
CA PHE A 289 -46.75 7.67 -25.10
C PHE A 289 -45.82 8.89 -25.24
N ASP A 290 -46.29 10.08 -24.88
CA ASP A 290 -45.52 11.32 -24.96
C ASP A 290 -44.75 11.63 -23.67
N ASP A 291 -44.76 10.72 -22.68
CA ASP A 291 -43.79 10.74 -21.58
C ASP A 291 -42.47 10.07 -22.02
N THR A 292 -41.86 10.63 -23.07
CA THR A 292 -40.55 10.17 -23.53
C THR A 292 -39.48 10.84 -22.65
N TRP A 293 -39.05 10.17 -21.58
CA TRP A 293 -37.94 10.65 -20.76
C TRP A 293 -36.60 10.34 -21.42
N PHE A 294 -35.68 11.31 -21.44
CA PHE A 294 -34.39 11.24 -22.10
C PHE A 294 -33.24 11.17 -21.06
N PRO A 295 -32.73 9.99 -20.70
CA PRO A 295 -31.64 9.86 -19.73
C PRO A 295 -30.28 10.25 -20.33
N CYS A 296 -29.44 10.97 -19.57
CA CYS A 296 -28.07 11.29 -19.97
C CYS A 296 -27.18 10.05 -19.92
N MET A 297 -26.64 9.62 -21.08
CA MET A 297 -25.74 8.46 -21.17
C MET A 297 -24.24 8.82 -21.16
N TRP A 298 -23.89 10.04 -20.72
CA TRP A 298 -22.51 10.51 -20.72
C TRP A 298 -21.64 9.79 -19.67
N ARG A 299 -20.42 9.41 -20.08
CA ARG A 299 -19.43 8.69 -19.24
C ARG A 299 -18.01 9.23 -19.47
N PRO A 300 -17.49 10.13 -18.61
CA PRO A 300 -16.08 10.47 -18.63
C PRO A 300 -15.27 9.35 -17.96
N TYR A 301 -14.25 8.86 -18.68
CA TYR A 301 -13.26 7.84 -18.28
C TYR A 301 -13.37 7.31 -16.84
N PHE A 302 -14.02 6.14 -16.69
CA PHE A 302 -14.02 5.29 -15.49
C PHE A 302 -14.59 5.85 -14.16
N ARG A 303 -15.28 7.00 -14.16
CA ARG A 303 -16.09 7.41 -12.99
C ARG A 303 -17.57 7.63 -13.34
N ASP A 304 -18.37 7.73 -12.28
CA ASP A 304 -19.83 7.60 -12.22
C ASP A 304 -20.58 8.18 -13.43
N ARG A 305 -21.60 7.43 -13.91
CA ARG A 305 -22.50 7.89 -14.98
C ARG A 305 -23.25 9.14 -14.50
N CYS A 306 -23.46 10.10 -15.40
CA CYS A 306 -24.44 11.15 -15.14
C CYS A 306 -25.83 10.51 -14.97
N GLN A 307 -26.53 10.80 -13.86
CA GLN A 307 -27.85 10.23 -13.55
C GLN A 307 -29.02 11.17 -13.88
N GLN A 308 -28.76 12.27 -14.60
CA GLN A 308 -29.81 13.23 -14.94
C GLN A 308 -30.73 12.69 -16.05
N ILE A 309 -32.03 12.96 -15.90
CA ILE A 309 -33.11 12.59 -16.82
C ILE A 309 -33.79 13.89 -17.24
N PHE A 310 -34.16 13.99 -18.53
CA PHE A 310 -34.74 15.20 -19.11
C PHE A 310 -36.10 14.90 -19.75
N ASP A 311 -37.03 15.85 -19.62
CA ASP A 311 -38.38 15.76 -20.19
C ASP A 311 -38.42 16.19 -21.66
N SER A 312 -37.33 16.80 -22.16
CA SER A 312 -37.18 17.21 -23.56
C SER A 312 -35.82 16.82 -24.13
N LYS A 313 -35.80 16.52 -25.42
CA LYS A 313 -34.56 16.25 -26.17
C LYS A 313 -33.62 17.46 -26.17
N GLU A 314 -34.18 18.67 -26.22
CA GLU A 314 -33.43 19.93 -26.25
C GLU A 314 -32.66 20.19 -24.96
N ASP A 315 -33.23 19.81 -23.80
CA ASP A 315 -32.53 19.93 -22.52
C ASP A 315 -31.42 18.88 -22.37
N LEU A 316 -31.62 17.65 -22.86
CA LEU A 316 -30.55 16.64 -22.94
C LEU A 316 -29.40 17.13 -23.84
N GLU A 317 -29.71 17.70 -25.01
CA GLU A 317 -28.69 18.23 -25.93
C GLU A 317 -27.89 19.37 -25.30
N ARG A 318 -28.55 20.28 -24.58
CA ARG A 318 -27.89 21.38 -23.85
C ARG A 318 -26.96 20.85 -22.75
N HIS A 319 -27.40 19.83 -22.02
CA HIS A 319 -26.62 19.19 -20.98
C HIS A 319 -25.40 18.43 -21.53
N LEU A 320 -25.54 17.74 -22.65
CA LEU A 320 -24.41 17.08 -23.34
C LEU A 320 -23.37 18.09 -23.83
N GLN A 321 -23.79 19.26 -24.32
CA GLN A 321 -22.86 20.32 -24.71
C GLN A 321 -22.06 20.87 -23.52
N GLU A 322 -22.66 20.93 -22.33
CA GLU A 322 -21.96 21.34 -21.10
C GLU A 322 -20.87 20.33 -20.70
N HIS A 323 -21.17 19.03 -20.78
CA HIS A 323 -20.17 17.97 -20.58
C HIS A 323 -19.00 18.05 -21.58
N LEU A 324 -19.28 18.36 -22.85
CA LEU A 324 -18.24 18.55 -23.87
C LEU A 324 -17.38 19.79 -23.59
N ARG A 325 -17.98 20.90 -23.15
CA ARG A 325 -17.23 22.11 -22.75
C ARG A 325 -16.31 21.84 -21.57
N ASN A 326 -16.79 21.10 -20.57
CA ASN A 326 -15.98 20.75 -19.40
C ASN A 326 -14.82 19.80 -19.74
N LEU A 327 -14.97 18.93 -20.75
CA LEU A 327 -13.86 18.12 -21.26
C LEU A 327 -12.78 18.96 -21.95
N THR A 328 -13.15 20.04 -22.65
CA THR A 328 -12.17 20.89 -23.36
C THR A 328 -11.41 21.85 -22.45
N GLN A 329 -11.84 22.01 -21.20
CA GLN A 329 -11.17 22.85 -20.19
C GLN A 329 -10.20 22.08 -19.29
N LEU A 330 -10.21 20.74 -19.38
CA LEU A 330 -9.27 19.84 -18.73
C LEU A 330 -8.16 19.46 -19.72
#